data_AF-A0A9D4RCX9-F1
#
_entry.id   AF-A0A9D4RCX9-F1
#
_cell.length_a   1.000
_cell.length_b   1.000
_cell.length_c   1.000
_cell.angle_alpha   90.00
_cell.angle_beta   90.00
_cell.angle_gamma   90.00
#
_symmetry.space_group_name_H-M   'P 1'
#
loop_
_entity.id
_entity.type
_entity.pdbx_description
1 polymer ?
#
loop_
_entity_poly.entity_id
_entity_poly.type
_entity_poly.pdbx_seq_one_letter_code
_entity_poly.pdbx_strand_id
1 'polypeptide(L)' 'MGIESAKETIKIHRARRIGKYSQHKTRPKVAKFAYFPDRERIRLSHKKLKLPYGVSQQYPPEMMETRRRLIPIMLEA' A
#
# COMPACT_ATOMS: atom_id res chain seq x y z
N MET A 1 18.77 -16.77 -26.41
CA MET A 1 17.68 -16.62 -25.41
C MET A 1 18.30 -16.05 -24.14
N GLY A 2 18.10 -14.76 -23.89
CA GLY A 2 18.61 -14.12 -22.67
C GLY A 2 17.83 -14.60 -21.46
N ILE A 3 18.51 -14.87 -20.35
CA ILE A 3 17.87 -15.17 -19.07
C ILE A 3 17.17 -13.88 -18.65
N GLU A 4 15.84 -13.85 -18.69
CA GLU A 4 15.06 -12.74 -18.14
C GLU A 4 15.43 -12.59 -16.67
N SER A 5 16.07 -11.47 -16.34
CA SER A 5 16.43 -11.14 -14.98
C SER A 5 15.16 -11.06 -14.15
N ALA A 6 15.01 -11.95 -13.17
CA ALA A 6 13.88 -11.95 -12.22
C ALA A 6 13.73 -10.64 -11.42
N LYS A 7 14.60 -9.64 -11.64
CA LYS A 7 14.51 -8.27 -11.13
C LYS A 7 13.52 -7.39 -11.89
N GLU A 8 13.16 -7.70 -13.13
CA GLU A 8 12.26 -6.84 -13.92
C GLU A 8 10.78 -7.08 -13.61
N THR A 9 10.42 -8.29 -13.19
CA THR A 9 9.03 -8.66 -12.86
C THR A 9 8.77 -8.51 -11.36
N ILE A 10 7.80 -7.65 -11.00
CA ILE A 10 7.35 -7.52 -9.61
C ILE A 10 6.68 -8.82 -9.17
N LYS A 11 7.23 -9.46 -8.14
CA LYS A 11 6.64 -10.69 -7.56
C LYS A 11 5.67 -10.35 -6.42
N ILE A 12 4.41 -10.73 -6.59
CA ILE A 12 3.34 -10.56 -5.59
C ILE A 12 3.04 -11.93 -4.99
N HIS A 13 3.21 -12.09 -3.68
CA HIS A 13 2.81 -13.32 -2.98
C HIS A 13 1.30 -13.48 -2.87
N ARG A 14 0.59 -12.37 -2.59
CA ARG A 14 -0.86 -12.41 -2.36
C ARG A 14 -1.47 -11.05 -2.63
N ALA A 15 -2.60 -11.02 -3.32
CA ALA A 15 -3.45 -9.84 -3.44
C ALA A 15 -4.89 -10.19 -3.08
N ARG A 16 -5.52 -9.41 -2.20
CA ARG A 16 -6.93 -9.63 -1.83
C ARG A 16 -7.63 -8.34 -1.47
N ARG A 17 -8.97 -8.36 -1.50
CA ARG A 17 -9.79 -7.30 -0.92
C ARG A 17 -10.04 -7.61 0.56
N ILE A 18 -10.10 -6.57 1.38
CA ILE A 18 -10.41 -6.68 2.81
C ILE A 18 -11.77 -6.05 3.13
N GLY A 19 -12.44 -6.57 4.15
CA GLY A 19 -13.74 -6.09 4.62
C GLY A 19 -14.95 -6.75 3.93
N LYS A 20 -16.14 -6.47 4.48
CA LYS A 20 -17.42 -6.94 3.95
C LYS A 20 -17.74 -6.28 2.61
N TYR A 21 -18.39 -7.02 1.72
CA TYR A 21 -18.86 -6.46 0.46
C TYR A 21 -20.00 -5.46 0.71
N SER A 22 -20.01 -4.37 -0.05
CA SER A 22 -21.07 -3.36 -0.05
C SER A 22 -21.17 -2.79 -1.47
N GLN A 23 -22.39 -2.63 -1.98
CA GLN A 23 -22.62 -2.17 -3.36
C GLN A 23 -22.11 -0.74 -3.59
N HIS A 24 -22.18 0.13 -2.58
CA HIS A 24 -21.84 1.56 -2.70
C HIS A 24 -20.39 1.89 -2.34
N LYS A 25 -19.57 0.91 -1.94
CA LYS A 25 -18.20 1.15 -1.47
C LYS A 25 -17.20 0.17 -2.07
N THR A 26 -16.16 0.71 -2.73
CA THR A 26 -15.03 -0.10 -3.19
C THR A 26 -14.20 -0.57 -2.01
N ARG A 27 -14.15 -1.89 -1.81
CA ARG A 27 -13.31 -2.51 -0.77
C ARG A 27 -11.81 -2.23 -1.00
N PRO A 28 -11.05 -1.88 0.06
CA PRO A 28 -9.61 -1.72 -0.03
C PRO A 28 -8.93 -3.00 -0.54
N LYS A 29 -7.89 -2.83 -1.35
CA LYS A 29 -7.03 -3.91 -1.84
C LYS A 29 -5.75 -3.95 -1.01
N VAL A 30 -5.32 -5.14 -0.62
CA VAL A 30 -4.06 -5.39 0.09
C VAL A 30 -3.22 -6.35 -0.73
N ALA A 31 -1.99 -5.95 -1.04
CA ALA A 31 -1.00 -6.76 -1.74
C ALA A 31 0.22 -7.01 -0.85
N LYS A 32 0.62 -8.28 -0.74
CA LYS A 32 1.88 -8.72 -0.13
C LYS A 32 2.89 -8.93 -1.25
N PHE A 33 3.93 -8.11 -1.26
CA PHE A 33 5.06 -8.24 -2.18
C PHE A 33 6.03 -9.29 -1.67
N ALA A 34 6.73 -9.95 -2.59
CA ALA A 34 7.82 -10.86 -2.24
C ALA A 34 9.05 -10.11 -1.73
N TYR A 35 9.32 -8.94 -2.32
CA TYR A 35 10.48 -8.14 -1.99
C TYR A 35 10.07 -6.78 -1.44
N PHE A 36 10.71 -6.37 -0.35
CA PHE A 36 10.52 -5.06 0.25
C PHE A 36 10.87 -3.90 -0.71
N PRO A 37 11.97 -3.95 -1.49
CA PRO A 37 12.30 -2.88 -2.45
C PRO A 37 11.18 -2.61 -3.47
N ASP A 38 10.50 -3.64 -3.96
CA ASP A 38 9.38 -3.47 -4.89
C ASP A 38 8.20 -2.75 -4.25
N ARG A 39 7.86 -3.14 -3.02
CA ARG A 39 6.81 -2.49 -2.24
C ARG A 39 7.12 -1.01 -2.02
N GLU A 40 8.35 -0.69 -1.62
CA GLU A 40 8.77 0.69 -1.38
C GLU A 40 8.83 1.52 -2.67
N ARG A 41 9.33 0.94 -3.77
CA ARG A 41 9.32 1.59 -5.09
C ARG A 41 7.91 2.03 -5.47
N ILE A 42 6.91 1.15 -5.34
CA ILE A 42 5.51 1.48 -5.63
C ILE A 42 4.98 2.52 -4.64
N ARG A 43 5.25 2.36 -3.34
CA ARG A 43 4.84 3.30 -2.28
C ARG A 43 5.43 4.69 -2.47
N LEU A 44 6.60 4.84 -3.08
CA LEU A 44 7.17 6.16 -3.34
C LEU A 44 6.69 6.74 -4.69
N SER A 45 6.56 5.89 -5.71
CA SER A 45 6.09 6.32 -7.04
C SER A 45 4.66 6.85 -7.04
N HIS A 46 3.78 6.37 -6.16
CA HIS A 46 2.40 6.88 -6.12
C HIS A 46 2.33 8.40 -5.84
N LYS A 47 3.31 8.97 -5.13
CA LYS A 47 3.35 10.42 -4.87
C LYS A 47 3.57 11.24 -6.13
N LYS A 48 4.18 10.64 -7.15
CA LYS A 48 4.47 11.26 -8.45
C LYS A 48 3.31 11.12 -9.43
N LEU A 49 2.35 10.24 -9.14
CA LEU A 49 1.24 9.90 -10.03
C LEU A 49 -0.06 10.46 -9.46
N LYS A 50 -0.81 11.22 -10.27
CA LYS A 50 -2.16 11.66 -9.90
C LYS A 50 -3.14 10.50 -10.05
N LEU A 51 -3.14 9.58 -9.07
CA LEU A 51 -4.04 8.44 -9.04
C LEU A 51 -5.36 8.82 -8.35
N PRO A 52 -6.50 8.25 -8.78
CA PRO A 52 -7.79 8.48 -8.13
C PRO A 52 -7.91 7.74 -6.78
N TYR A 53 -6.84 7.11 -6.30
CA TYR A 53 -6.79 6.37 -5.04
C TYR A 53 -5.43 6.56 -4.34
N GLY A 54 -5.46 6.51 -3.01
CA GLY A 54 -4.25 6.55 -2.18
C GLY A 54 -3.56 5.19 -2.08
N VAL A 55 -2.23 5.19 -1.99
CA VAL A 55 -1.43 4.00 -1.69
C VAL A 55 -0.73 4.21 -0.36
N SER A 56 -1.06 3.39 0.63
CA SER A 56 -0.48 3.46 1.97
C SER A 56 0.02 2.10 2.44
N GLN A 57 0.95 2.12 3.39
CA GLN A 57 1.42 0.92 4.05
C GLN A 57 0.37 0.45 5.06
N GLN A 58 0.18 -0.87 5.14
CA GLN A 58 -0.65 -1.48 6.17
C GLN A 58 0.14 -1.53 7.49
N TYR A 59 -0.45 -1.00 8.55
CA TYR A 59 0.08 -1.05 9.91
C TYR A 59 -0.84 -1.85 10.83
N PRO A 60 -0.31 -2.41 11.92
CA PRO A 60 -1.13 -2.96 13.00
C PRO A 60 -2.12 -1.92 13.57
N PRO A 61 -3.26 -2.37 14.14
CA PRO A 61 -4.27 -1.48 14.72
C PRO A 61 -3.71 -0.50 15.74
N GLU A 62 -2.84 -0.97 16.65
CA GLU A 62 -2.21 -0.15 17.70
C GLU A 62 -1.46 1.04 17.11
N MET A 63 -0.63 0.81 16.09
CA MET A 63 0.08 1.89 15.41
C MET A 63 -0.87 2.86 14.71
N MET A 64 -1.96 2.36 14.12
CA MET A 64 -2.95 3.21 13.45
C MET A 64 -3.68 4.10 14.45
N GLU A 65 -3.99 3.61 15.64
CA GLU A 65 -4.59 4.40 16.71
C GLU A 65 -3.64 5.49 17.20
N THR A 66 -2.37 5.16 17.45
CA THR A 66 -1.34 6.15 17.81
C THR A 66 -1.22 7.23 16.73
N ARG A 67 -1.18 6.85 15.45
CA ARG A 67 -1.14 7.81 14.33
C ARG A 67 -2.36 8.72 14.32
N ARG A 68 -3.56 8.20 14.54
CA ARG A 68 -4.79 9.01 14.60
C ARG A 68 -4.75 10.05 15.71
N ARG A 69 -4.13 9.75 16.85
CA ARG A 69 -3.96 10.70 17.96
C ARG A 69 -2.91 11.77 17.66
N LEU A 70 -1.82 11.41 16.98
CA LEU A 70 -0.68 12.31 16.73
C LEU A 70 -0.86 13.22 15.50
N ILE A 71 -1.58 12.78 14.47
CA ILE A 71 -1.74 13.55 13.23
C ILE A 71 -2.31 14.97 13.47
N PRO A 72 -3.36 15.17 14.29
CA PRO A 72 -3.87 16.51 14.58
C PRO A 72 -2.80 17.43 15.18
N ILE A 73 -2.05 16.91 16.17
CA ILE A 73 -0.97 17.66 16.84
C ILE A 73 0.12 18.06 15.83
N MET A 74 0.48 17.16 14.91
CA MET A 74 1.47 17.44 13.86
C MET A 74 1.00 18.45 12.82
N LEU A 75 -0.30 18.66 12.67
CA LEU A 75 -0.86 19.63 11.72
C LEU A 75 -1.03 21.03 12.34
N GLU A 76 -1.15 21.10 13.67
CA GLU A 76 -1.23 22.35 14.44
C GLU A 76 0.14 22.99 14.69
N ALA A 77 1.21 22.20 14.66
CA ALA A 77 2.60 22.63 14.81
C ALA A 77 3.24 23.06 13.48
#